data_AF-I0R8S2-F1
#
_entry.id   AF-I0R8S2-F1
#
_cell.length_a   1.000
_cell.length_b   1.000
_cell.length_c   1.000
_cell.angle_alpha   90.00
_cell.angle_beta   90.00
_cell.angle_gamma   90.00
#
_symmetry.space_group_name_H-M   'P 1'
#
loop_
_entity.id
_entity.type
_entity.pdbx_description
1 polymer ?
#
loop_
_entity_poly.entity_id
_entity_poly.type
_entity_poly.pdbx_seq_one_letter_code
_entity_poly.pdbx_strand_id
1 'polypeptide(L)'
;MKKNKIFISILLCLCLYACTKKADKIERGGYDLIYKTGYYASEINEDTNALYVIYSYKGVGDNTEWGGEDDDIIPNKYATDNDLQGRYLDTFRDENGNPLGYNLKTTELDKFNVDIYDIKTGEKLKTIDVKSIFDNDDNIKPDRPYKAMALEYDGKPYIMVWSEKTSKDIENGYEDKLKSVFINIEDETYFEDWVIDVADRYKKGEKVAVVNKRDIFNEILLKQNSLYSYITVSSFSNWEGFMDVYIYDIGRIPKDNKKLYELFPRLRENLDKLIAKGERAKVSFMLPDSISDRELADMFFENVEDVSFDGVIVDGRHSLDGLPHKINNFDDFKKYIEPEDMERSRYKPIPDNR
;
A
#
# COMPACT_ATOMS: atom_id res chain seq x y z
N MET A 1 43.49 5.37 -63.92
CA MET A 1 42.08 5.46 -63.48
C MET A 1 41.48 4.15 -62.91
N LYS A 2 41.95 2.95 -63.27
CA LYS A 2 41.40 1.68 -62.71
C LYS A 2 41.69 1.45 -61.22
N LYS A 3 42.88 1.85 -60.72
CA LYS A 3 43.25 1.66 -59.29
C LYS A 3 42.44 2.54 -58.31
N ASN A 4 42.06 3.76 -58.71
CA ASN A 4 41.26 4.65 -57.86
C ASN A 4 39.79 4.19 -57.75
N LYS A 5 39.25 3.49 -58.75
CA LYS A 5 37.88 2.94 -58.69
C LYS A 5 37.78 1.78 -57.70
N ILE A 6 38.83 0.97 -57.57
CA ILE A 6 38.87 -0.16 -56.61
C ILE A 6 38.93 0.37 -55.17
N PHE A 7 39.74 1.41 -54.92
CA PHE A 7 39.82 2.03 -53.59
C PHE A 7 38.49 2.67 -53.15
N ILE A 8 37.78 3.33 -54.06
CA ILE A 8 36.46 3.92 -53.76
C ILE A 8 35.42 2.83 -53.50
N SER A 9 35.42 1.72 -54.24
CA SER A 9 34.51 0.58 -53.97
C SER A 9 34.80 -0.10 -52.64
N ILE A 10 36.06 -0.26 -52.25
CA ILE A 10 36.41 -0.87 -50.94
C ILE A 10 36.04 0.07 -49.79
N LEU A 11 36.25 1.38 -49.95
CA LEU A 11 35.85 2.39 -48.96
C LEU A 11 34.32 2.46 -48.81
N LEU A 12 33.56 2.36 -49.90
CA LEU A 12 32.09 2.28 -49.86
C LEU A 12 31.60 0.99 -49.19
N CYS A 13 32.22 -0.16 -49.46
CA CYS A 13 31.87 -1.41 -48.79
C CYS A 13 32.17 -1.38 -47.29
N LEU A 14 33.27 -0.74 -46.87
CA LEU A 14 33.61 -0.56 -45.45
C LEU A 14 32.69 0.45 -44.76
N CYS A 15 32.28 1.53 -45.43
CA CYS A 15 31.27 2.46 -44.91
C CYS A 15 29.87 1.83 -44.81
N LEU A 16 29.51 0.92 -45.73
CA LEU A 16 28.26 0.17 -45.66
C LEU A 16 28.29 -0.89 -44.54
N TYR A 17 29.45 -1.51 -44.27
CA TYR A 17 29.63 -2.43 -43.14
C TYR A 17 29.62 -1.71 -41.79
N ALA A 18 30.20 -0.50 -41.72
CA ALA A 18 30.14 0.38 -40.55
C ALA A 18 28.74 1.01 -40.32
N CYS A 19 27.86 0.95 -41.32
CA CYS A 19 26.44 1.29 -41.23
C CYS A 19 25.54 0.10 -40.88
N THR A 20 26.09 -1.03 -40.44
CA THR A 20 25.33 -1.90 -39.54
C THR A 20 25.22 -1.17 -38.21
N LYS A 21 24.26 -0.24 -38.14
CA LYS A 21 23.69 0.18 -36.87
C LYS A 21 23.53 -1.11 -36.06
N LYS A 22 24.19 -1.20 -34.90
CA LYS A 22 23.63 -1.99 -33.80
C LYS A 22 22.15 -1.71 -33.87
N ALA A 23 21.33 -2.73 -34.07
CA ALA A 23 19.90 -2.55 -33.92
C ALA A 23 19.75 -1.91 -32.54
N ASP A 24 19.42 -0.61 -32.53
CA ASP A 24 19.06 0.06 -31.31
C ASP A 24 17.94 -0.83 -30.77
N LYS A 25 18.20 -1.45 -29.62
CA LYS A 25 17.19 -2.19 -28.91
C LYS A 25 16.14 -1.12 -28.66
N ILE A 26 15.09 -1.10 -29.48
CA ILE A 26 13.97 -0.19 -29.28
C ILE A 26 13.52 -0.51 -27.85
N GLU A 27 13.73 0.41 -26.91
CA GLU A 27 13.17 0.36 -25.57
C GLU A 27 11.66 0.45 -25.75
N ARG A 28 11.04 -0.69 -26.08
CA ARG A 28 9.60 -0.86 -26.01
C ARG A 28 9.23 -0.68 -24.54
N GLY A 29 8.24 0.17 -24.26
CA GLY A 29 7.88 0.75 -22.96
C GLY A 29 7.49 -0.21 -21.85
N GLY A 30 8.34 -1.19 -21.54
CA GLY A 30 8.25 -2.00 -20.36
C GLY A 30 9.03 -1.40 -19.20
N TYR A 31 8.57 -1.67 -17.98
CA TYR A 31 9.26 -1.31 -16.75
C TYR A 31 9.37 -2.53 -15.85
N ASP A 32 10.45 -2.57 -15.06
CA ASP A 32 10.65 -3.62 -14.07
C ASP A 32 9.63 -3.41 -12.93
N LEU A 33 8.93 -4.49 -12.58
CA LEU A 33 8.10 -4.57 -11.38
C LEU A 33 8.99 -5.10 -10.27
N ILE A 34 9.39 -4.24 -9.33
CA ILE A 34 10.11 -4.66 -8.14
C ILE A 34 9.33 -4.11 -6.96
N TYR A 35 8.80 -4.99 -6.11
CA TYR A 35 8.09 -4.57 -4.91
C TYR A 35 8.49 -5.45 -3.74
N LYS A 36 8.88 -4.82 -2.64
CA LYS A 36 9.24 -5.50 -1.40
C LYS A 36 8.81 -4.72 -0.18
N THR A 37 8.10 -5.36 0.73
CA THR A 37 7.62 -4.74 1.98
C THR A 37 8.69 -4.80 3.08
N GLY A 38 9.33 -5.95 3.29
CA GLY A 38 10.37 -6.18 4.28
C GLY A 38 9.86 -6.22 5.72
N TYR A 39 9.03 -7.22 6.07
CA TYR A 39 8.57 -7.39 7.45
C TYR A 39 9.75 -7.46 8.43
N TYR A 40 9.66 -6.71 9.54
CA TYR A 40 10.70 -6.65 10.55
C TYR A 40 10.23 -7.19 11.90
N ALA A 41 9.16 -6.62 12.44
CA ALA A 41 8.63 -6.99 13.75
C ALA A 41 7.16 -6.54 13.88
N SER A 42 6.43 -7.19 14.77
CA SER A 42 5.08 -6.79 15.14
C SER A 42 4.82 -7.05 16.62
N GLU A 43 3.78 -6.42 17.14
CA GLU A 43 3.28 -6.62 18.48
C GLU A 43 1.77 -6.36 18.51
N ILE A 44 1.06 -7.11 19.34
CA ILE A 44 -0.34 -6.92 19.66
C ILE A 44 -0.51 -6.72 21.17
N ASN A 45 -1.37 -5.79 21.54
CA ASN A 45 -1.86 -5.59 22.89
C ASN A 45 -3.19 -6.36 23.04
N GLU A 46 -3.17 -7.48 23.76
CA GLU A 46 -4.31 -8.40 23.86
C GLU A 46 -5.55 -7.78 24.55
N ASP A 47 -5.35 -6.81 25.44
CA ASP A 47 -6.44 -6.18 26.19
C ASP A 47 -7.26 -5.22 25.30
N THR A 48 -6.61 -4.59 24.34
CA THR A 48 -7.21 -3.55 23.48
C THR A 48 -7.34 -3.98 22.02
N ASN A 49 -6.75 -5.11 21.63
CA ASN A 49 -6.50 -5.53 20.24
C ASN A 49 -5.66 -4.54 19.41
N ALA A 50 -5.12 -3.48 20.02
CA ALA A 50 -4.23 -2.56 19.31
C ALA A 50 -2.97 -3.30 18.87
N LEU A 51 -2.47 -3.04 17.67
CA LEU A 51 -1.28 -3.69 17.15
C LEU A 51 -0.41 -2.73 16.34
N TYR A 52 0.85 -3.10 16.16
CA TYR A 52 1.71 -2.48 15.16
C TYR A 52 2.44 -3.54 14.34
N VAL A 53 2.80 -3.16 13.11
CA VAL A 53 3.75 -3.89 12.27
C VAL A 53 4.81 -2.92 11.74
N ILE A 54 6.07 -3.31 11.80
CA ILE A 54 7.21 -2.57 11.26
C ILE A 54 7.67 -3.24 9.97
N TYR A 55 7.78 -2.44 8.92
CA TYR A 55 8.30 -2.83 7.62
C TYR A 55 9.59 -2.07 7.34
N SER A 56 10.72 -2.78 7.28
CA SER A 56 12.05 -2.23 7.05
C SER A 56 12.44 -2.35 5.59
N TYR A 57 12.86 -1.25 4.97
CA TYR A 57 13.28 -1.23 3.57
C TYR A 57 14.78 -1.01 3.43
N LYS A 58 15.44 -1.94 2.75
CA LYS A 58 16.84 -1.81 2.31
C LYS A 58 16.89 -1.58 0.81
N GLY A 59 17.25 -0.36 0.40
CA GLY A 59 17.92 -0.14 -0.89
C GLY A 59 17.05 -0.01 -2.15
N VAL A 60 15.86 0.60 -2.12
CA VAL A 60 15.09 0.93 -3.35
C VAL A 60 14.68 2.40 -3.36
N GLY A 61 15.66 3.28 -3.61
CA GLY A 61 15.44 4.73 -3.84
C GLY A 61 14.74 5.50 -2.70
N ASP A 62 14.63 6.81 -2.87
CA ASP A 62 13.90 7.70 -1.94
C ASP A 62 12.37 7.59 -2.05
N ASN A 63 11.84 6.57 -2.72
CA ASN A 63 10.40 6.51 -2.97
C ASN A 63 9.69 6.06 -1.68
N THR A 64 8.98 6.96 -1.02
CA THR A 64 8.26 6.70 0.25
C THR A 64 6.93 5.97 0.07
N GLU A 65 6.65 5.47 -1.15
CA GLU A 65 5.38 4.85 -1.56
C GLU A 65 5.33 3.32 -1.34
N TRP A 66 6.33 2.74 -0.69
CA TRP A 66 6.44 1.29 -0.54
C TRP A 66 5.88 0.75 0.79
N GLY A 67 4.94 -0.19 0.69
CA GLY A 67 4.70 -1.26 1.66
C GLY A 67 4.10 -0.91 3.01
N GLY A 68 3.54 -1.92 3.67
CA GLY A 68 3.10 -1.88 5.05
C GLY A 68 1.86 -1.03 5.24
N GLU A 69 0.79 -1.29 4.52
CA GLU A 69 -0.51 -0.65 4.79
C GLU A 69 -1.41 -1.65 5.56
N ASP A 70 -2.64 -1.25 5.89
CA ASP A 70 -3.60 -2.13 6.57
C ASP A 70 -3.96 -3.37 5.75
N ASP A 71 -3.80 -3.29 4.43
CA ASP A 71 -3.94 -4.41 3.49
C ASP A 71 -2.70 -5.33 3.43
N ASP A 72 -1.69 -5.13 4.27
CA ASP A 72 -0.62 -6.11 4.53
C ASP A 72 -0.86 -6.87 5.86
N ILE A 73 -2.01 -6.65 6.51
CA ILE A 73 -2.31 -7.10 7.86
C ILE A 73 -3.68 -7.78 7.92
N ILE A 74 -3.76 -8.93 8.58
CA ILE A 74 -4.99 -9.54 9.08
C ILE A 74 -4.95 -9.41 10.61
N PRO A 75 -5.75 -8.51 11.22
CA PRO A 75 -5.72 -8.25 12.65
C PRO A 75 -5.80 -9.54 13.45
N ASN A 76 -5.01 -9.59 14.53
CA ASN A 76 -4.92 -10.72 15.46
C ASN A 76 -4.37 -12.04 14.88
N LYS A 77 -4.06 -12.10 13.57
CA LYS A 77 -3.58 -13.32 12.90
C LYS A 77 -2.23 -13.11 12.21
N TYR A 78 -2.21 -12.38 11.10
CA TYR A 78 -1.09 -12.43 10.16
C TYR A 78 -0.61 -11.07 9.68
N ALA A 79 0.70 -10.91 9.56
CA ALA A 79 1.31 -9.88 8.74
C ALA A 79 1.90 -10.53 7.48
N THR A 80 1.78 -9.86 6.34
CA THR A 80 2.29 -10.34 5.05
C THR A 80 3.54 -9.57 4.63
N ASP A 81 4.51 -10.27 4.05
CA ASP A 81 5.68 -9.68 3.42
C ASP A 81 5.79 -10.10 1.95
N ASN A 82 5.52 -9.15 1.07
CA ASN A 82 5.60 -9.27 -0.37
C ASN A 82 7.06 -9.19 -0.87
N ASP A 83 7.44 -10.10 -1.76
CA ASP A 83 8.68 -10.07 -2.53
C ASP A 83 8.38 -10.42 -4.00
N LEU A 84 8.11 -9.37 -4.78
CA LEU A 84 7.73 -9.40 -6.18
C LEU A 84 8.87 -8.87 -7.05
N GLN A 85 9.18 -9.62 -8.10
CA GLN A 85 10.07 -9.22 -9.18
C GLN A 85 9.49 -9.69 -10.51
N GLY A 86 9.50 -8.82 -11.51
CA GLY A 86 9.07 -9.16 -12.84
C GLY A 86 9.18 -7.97 -13.79
N ARG A 87 8.50 -8.07 -14.91
CA ARG A 87 8.42 -7.04 -15.93
C ARG A 87 7.00 -6.86 -16.39
N TYR A 88 6.65 -5.60 -16.57
CA TYR A 88 5.43 -5.26 -17.26
C TYR A 88 5.77 -4.65 -18.61
N LEU A 89 5.21 -5.19 -19.69
CA LEU A 89 5.34 -4.63 -21.02
C LEU A 89 4.07 -3.88 -21.40
N ASP A 90 4.20 -2.56 -21.63
CA ASP A 90 3.15 -1.73 -22.21
C ASP A 90 3.59 -1.21 -23.58
N THR A 91 2.91 -1.63 -24.65
CA THR A 91 3.16 -1.07 -25.99
C THR A 91 2.16 0.00 -26.40
N PHE A 92 1.41 0.61 -25.47
CA PHE A 92 0.40 1.62 -25.81
C PHE A 92 0.98 2.83 -26.54
N ARG A 93 2.21 3.22 -26.24
CA ARG A 93 2.82 4.44 -26.76
C ARG A 93 4.20 4.17 -27.35
N ASP A 94 4.53 4.84 -28.44
CA ASP A 94 5.91 4.94 -28.91
C ASP A 94 6.74 5.86 -27.99
N GLU A 95 8.04 5.97 -28.27
CA GLU A 95 8.98 6.84 -27.55
C GLU A 95 8.60 8.33 -27.52
N ASN A 96 7.67 8.75 -28.38
CA ASN A 96 7.16 10.11 -28.50
C ASN A 96 5.75 10.28 -27.89
N GLY A 97 5.22 9.23 -27.24
CA GLY A 97 3.91 9.24 -26.61
C GLY A 97 2.73 8.98 -27.55
N ASN A 98 2.97 8.63 -28.82
CA ASN A 98 1.91 8.38 -29.81
C ASN A 98 1.35 6.96 -29.68
N PRO A 99 0.02 6.77 -29.84
CA PRO A 99 -0.58 5.44 -29.80
C PRO A 99 -0.02 4.50 -30.87
N LEU A 100 0.43 3.30 -30.48
CA LEU A 100 0.80 2.26 -31.42
C LEU A 100 -0.47 1.47 -31.81
N GLY A 101 -0.65 1.20 -33.12
CA GLY A 101 -1.83 0.48 -33.65
C GLY A 101 -1.93 -1.01 -33.28
N TYR A 102 -1.07 -1.49 -32.37
CA TYR A 102 -1.06 -2.84 -31.82
C TYR A 102 -0.74 -2.77 -30.33
N ASN A 103 -1.64 -3.33 -29.50
CA ASN A 103 -1.52 -3.32 -28.05
C ASN A 103 -1.05 -4.69 -27.57
N LEU A 104 0.14 -4.73 -26.95
CA LEU A 104 0.58 -5.85 -26.14
C LEU A 104 0.69 -5.35 -24.71
N LYS A 105 -0.17 -5.91 -23.85
CA LYS A 105 -0.07 -5.82 -22.40
C LYS A 105 0.29 -7.20 -21.93
N THR A 106 1.45 -7.33 -21.29
CA THR A 106 1.87 -8.63 -20.74
C THR A 106 2.67 -8.40 -19.48
N THR A 107 2.30 -9.13 -18.43
CA THR A 107 3.09 -9.22 -17.21
C THR A 107 3.88 -10.52 -17.23
N GLU A 108 5.19 -10.41 -17.08
CA GLU A 108 6.08 -11.55 -16.86
C GLU A 108 6.56 -11.49 -15.42
N LEU A 109 6.22 -12.50 -14.62
CA LEU A 109 6.73 -12.61 -13.26
C LEU A 109 8.04 -13.39 -13.29
N ASP A 110 9.08 -12.86 -12.65
CA ASP A 110 10.32 -13.60 -12.36
C ASP A 110 10.21 -14.28 -10.99
N LYS A 111 9.57 -13.60 -10.03
CA LYS A 111 9.34 -14.04 -8.65
C LYS A 111 8.10 -13.36 -8.08
N PHE A 112 7.29 -14.09 -7.35
CA PHE A 112 6.27 -13.48 -6.50
C PHE A 112 6.01 -14.38 -5.29
N ASN A 113 6.65 -14.05 -4.18
CA ASN A 113 6.51 -14.75 -2.92
C ASN A 113 5.83 -13.85 -1.89
N VAL A 114 4.98 -14.44 -1.08
CA VAL A 114 4.38 -13.78 0.08
C VAL A 114 4.70 -14.57 1.32
N ASP A 115 5.54 -14.01 2.19
CA ASP A 115 5.83 -14.60 3.49
C ASP A 115 4.72 -14.23 4.47
N ILE A 116 4.28 -15.21 5.26
CA ILE A 116 3.21 -15.06 6.25
C ILE A 116 3.83 -15.14 7.64
N TYR A 117 3.61 -14.13 8.47
CA TYR A 117 4.11 -14.05 9.84
C TYR A 117 2.96 -14.06 10.83
N ASP A 118 3.12 -14.73 11.96
CA ASP A 118 2.22 -14.62 13.10
C ASP A 118 2.44 -13.25 13.76
N ILE A 119 1.39 -12.42 13.88
CA ILE A 119 1.52 -11.05 14.45
C ILE A 119 1.97 -11.08 15.92
N LYS A 120 1.55 -12.10 16.67
CA LYS A 120 1.76 -12.15 18.11
C LYS A 120 3.21 -12.50 18.43
N THR A 121 3.72 -13.54 17.78
CA THR A 121 5.09 -14.04 18.00
C THR A 121 6.11 -13.34 17.11
N GLY A 122 5.68 -12.82 15.97
CA GLY A 122 6.53 -12.29 14.91
C GLY A 122 7.28 -13.36 14.11
N GLU A 123 6.95 -14.64 14.30
CA GLU A 123 7.60 -15.76 13.61
C GLU A 123 7.04 -15.93 12.20
N LYS A 124 7.94 -16.22 11.25
CA LYS A 124 7.55 -16.61 9.90
C LYS A 124 6.92 -18.00 9.94
N LEU A 125 5.65 -18.10 9.54
CA LEU A 125 4.91 -19.35 9.48
C LEU A 125 5.18 -20.11 8.17
N LYS A 126 5.10 -19.42 7.03
CA LYS A 126 5.32 -20.01 5.70
C LYS A 126 5.54 -18.96 4.62
N THR A 127 5.77 -19.43 3.39
CA THR A 127 5.84 -18.65 2.16
C THR A 127 4.85 -19.22 1.16
N ILE A 128 4.00 -18.37 0.59
CA ILE A 128 3.12 -18.70 -0.53
C ILE A 128 3.84 -18.31 -1.82
N ASP A 129 4.07 -19.28 -2.71
CA ASP A 129 4.63 -19.05 -4.05
C ASP A 129 3.49 -18.69 -5.02
N VAL A 130 3.16 -17.40 -5.08
CA VAL A 130 2.09 -16.86 -5.92
C VAL A 130 2.39 -17.05 -7.40
N LYS A 131 3.67 -16.94 -7.80
CA LYS A 131 4.08 -17.12 -9.20
C LYS A 131 3.68 -18.51 -9.70
N SER A 132 3.85 -19.54 -8.87
CA SER A 132 3.51 -20.92 -9.25
C SER A 132 2.04 -21.10 -9.66
N ILE A 133 1.12 -20.27 -9.15
CA ILE A 133 -0.30 -20.32 -9.53
C ILE A 133 -0.46 -19.88 -10.99
N PHE A 134 0.18 -18.77 -11.38
CA PHE A 134 0.15 -18.24 -12.75
C PHE A 134 0.94 -19.10 -13.76
N ASP A 135 1.96 -19.81 -13.29
CA ASP A 135 2.73 -20.74 -14.13
C ASP A 135 1.97 -22.06 -14.41
N ASN A 136 1.11 -22.49 -13.48
CA ASN A 136 0.44 -23.79 -13.55
C ASN A 136 -0.99 -23.72 -14.11
N ASP A 137 -1.64 -22.55 -14.10
CA ASP A 137 -2.96 -22.35 -14.69
C ASP A 137 -2.89 -21.44 -15.92
N ASP A 138 -2.98 -22.04 -17.10
CA ASP A 138 -2.93 -21.31 -18.36
C ASP A 138 -4.10 -20.33 -18.56
N ASN A 139 -5.20 -20.49 -17.81
CA ASN A 139 -6.37 -19.64 -17.93
C ASN A 139 -6.26 -18.34 -17.12
N ILE A 140 -5.32 -18.28 -16.17
CA ILE A 140 -5.14 -17.15 -15.27
C ILE A 140 -3.79 -16.51 -15.57
N LYS A 141 -3.79 -15.22 -15.90
CA LYS A 141 -2.57 -14.45 -16.15
C LYS A 141 -2.47 -13.28 -15.19
N PRO A 142 -1.26 -12.88 -14.75
CA PRO A 142 -1.10 -11.77 -13.82
C PRO A 142 -1.32 -10.42 -14.52
N ASP A 143 -2.07 -9.50 -13.93
CA ASP A 143 -2.29 -8.14 -14.47
C ASP A 143 -1.63 -7.09 -13.59
N ARG A 144 -0.40 -6.66 -13.96
CA ARG A 144 0.39 -5.67 -13.21
C ARG A 144 0.23 -5.79 -11.69
N PRO A 145 0.38 -6.99 -11.09
CA PRO A 145 0.14 -7.09 -9.67
C PRO A 145 1.18 -6.22 -8.96
N TYR A 146 0.72 -5.19 -8.24
CA TYR A 146 1.61 -4.30 -7.52
C TYR A 146 2.09 -4.94 -6.21
N LYS A 147 1.21 -5.70 -5.56
CA LYS A 147 1.43 -6.48 -4.33
C LYS A 147 0.31 -7.51 -4.16
N ALA A 148 0.47 -8.44 -3.23
CA ALA A 148 -0.63 -9.22 -2.69
C ALA A 148 -1.23 -8.47 -1.49
N MET A 149 -2.56 -8.40 -1.43
CA MET A 149 -3.31 -7.68 -0.39
C MET A 149 -4.07 -8.66 0.49
N ALA A 150 -3.90 -8.55 1.80
CA ALA A 150 -4.59 -9.32 2.82
C ALA A 150 -6.06 -8.89 2.95
N LEU A 151 -6.94 -9.88 3.15
CA LEU A 151 -8.36 -9.67 3.37
C LEU A 151 -9.02 -10.86 4.09
N GLU A 152 -10.25 -10.66 4.55
CA GLU A 152 -11.12 -11.72 5.04
C GLU A 152 -12.17 -12.08 3.97
N TYR A 153 -12.34 -13.39 3.76
CA TYR A 153 -13.39 -13.94 2.92
C TYR A 153 -13.98 -15.20 3.57
N ASP A 154 -15.24 -15.09 4.00
CA ASP A 154 -16.06 -16.16 4.57
C ASP A 154 -15.50 -16.69 5.90
N GLY A 155 -15.11 -15.74 6.75
CA GLY A 155 -14.47 -15.98 8.05
C GLY A 155 -13.05 -16.50 7.95
N LYS A 156 -12.46 -16.51 6.75
CA LYS A 156 -11.13 -17.09 6.50
C LYS A 156 -10.15 -16.04 5.95
N PRO A 157 -8.85 -16.21 6.23
CA PRO A 157 -7.81 -15.29 5.79
C PRO A 157 -7.37 -15.58 4.35
N TYR A 158 -7.35 -14.54 3.52
CA TYR A 158 -6.93 -14.62 2.12
C TYR A 158 -5.90 -13.54 1.78
N ILE A 159 -5.11 -13.80 0.73
CA ILE A 159 -4.45 -12.75 -0.04
C ILE A 159 -5.10 -12.64 -1.43
N MET A 160 -5.18 -11.43 -1.96
CA MET A 160 -5.69 -11.08 -3.28
C MET A 160 -4.57 -10.57 -4.16
N VAL A 161 -4.54 -11.07 -5.40
CA VAL A 161 -3.57 -10.67 -6.43
C VAL A 161 -4.30 -10.43 -7.74
N TRP A 162 -4.01 -9.33 -8.42
CA TRP A 162 -4.69 -8.97 -9.66
C TRP A 162 -4.39 -9.93 -10.81
N SER A 163 -5.43 -10.25 -11.58
CA SER A 163 -5.35 -11.11 -12.77
C SER A 163 -5.97 -10.43 -13.99
N GLU A 164 -5.52 -10.88 -15.17
CA GLU A 164 -5.97 -10.34 -16.44
C GLU A 164 -7.42 -10.73 -16.73
N LYS A 165 -8.12 -9.81 -17.39
CA LYS A 165 -9.43 -10.07 -17.99
C LYS A 165 -9.25 -10.81 -19.30
N THR A 166 -10.09 -11.80 -19.54
CA THR A 166 -10.15 -12.46 -20.85
C THR A 166 -10.88 -11.56 -21.87
N SER A 167 -10.66 -11.77 -23.16
CA SER A 167 -11.43 -11.05 -24.20
C SER A 167 -12.94 -11.26 -24.03
N LYS A 168 -13.35 -12.45 -23.59
CA LYS A 168 -14.75 -12.77 -23.30
C LYS A 168 -15.29 -11.96 -22.13
N ASP A 169 -14.48 -11.69 -21.11
CA ASP A 169 -14.89 -10.83 -19.98
C ASP A 169 -15.18 -9.41 -20.46
N ILE A 170 -14.33 -8.87 -21.34
CA ILE A 170 -14.50 -7.55 -21.94
C ILE A 170 -15.76 -7.52 -22.82
N GLU A 171 -15.97 -8.53 -23.67
CA GLU A 171 -17.18 -8.66 -24.51
C GLU A 171 -18.48 -8.71 -23.68
N ASN A 172 -18.41 -9.26 -22.46
CA ASN A 172 -19.54 -9.30 -21.54
C ASN A 172 -19.74 -7.99 -20.74
N GLY A 173 -18.98 -6.93 -21.05
CA GLY A 173 -19.12 -5.62 -20.44
C GLY A 173 -18.40 -5.45 -19.10
N TYR A 174 -17.43 -6.31 -18.77
CA TYR A 174 -16.62 -6.21 -17.54
C TYR A 174 -15.31 -5.44 -17.72
N GLU A 175 -15.24 -4.56 -18.73
CA GLU A 175 -14.03 -3.76 -19.02
C GLU A 175 -13.56 -2.95 -17.81
N ASP A 176 -14.48 -2.39 -17.03
CA ASP A 176 -14.16 -1.56 -15.86
C ASP A 176 -14.07 -2.34 -14.54
N LYS A 177 -14.38 -3.64 -14.55
CA LYS A 177 -14.24 -4.47 -13.33
C LYS A 177 -12.79 -4.90 -13.14
N LEU A 178 -12.40 -5.06 -11.88
CA LEU A 178 -11.13 -5.61 -11.44
C LEU A 178 -11.29 -7.08 -11.14
N LYS A 179 -10.43 -7.92 -11.74
CA LYS A 179 -10.40 -9.37 -11.57
C LYS A 179 -9.19 -9.76 -10.73
N SER A 180 -9.31 -10.77 -9.89
CA SER A 180 -8.22 -11.19 -9.02
C SER A 180 -8.28 -12.67 -8.67
N VAL A 181 -7.11 -13.21 -8.38
CA VAL A 181 -6.95 -14.50 -7.70
C VAL A 181 -6.98 -14.27 -6.21
N PHE A 182 -7.83 -15.02 -5.51
CA PHE A 182 -7.94 -15.07 -4.06
C PHE A 182 -7.32 -16.38 -3.58
N ILE A 183 -6.26 -16.28 -2.76
CA ILE A 183 -5.48 -17.42 -2.29
C ILE A 183 -5.69 -17.53 -0.78
N ASN A 184 -6.21 -18.67 -0.33
CA ASN A 184 -6.42 -18.93 1.08
C ASN A 184 -5.07 -19.05 1.79
N ILE A 185 -4.85 -18.27 2.85
CA ILE A 185 -3.56 -18.28 3.57
C ILE A 185 -3.35 -19.59 4.31
N GLU A 186 -4.38 -20.29 4.77
CA GLU A 186 -4.26 -21.48 5.61
C GLU A 186 -3.93 -22.73 4.77
N ASP A 187 -4.65 -22.96 3.67
CA ASP A 187 -4.54 -24.18 2.85
C ASP A 187 -4.03 -23.98 1.42
N GLU A 188 -3.76 -22.74 1.00
CA GLU A 188 -3.22 -22.38 -0.32
C GLU A 188 -4.13 -22.75 -1.51
N THR A 189 -5.38 -23.13 -1.24
CA THR A 189 -6.41 -23.21 -2.27
C THR A 189 -6.72 -21.83 -2.81
N TYR A 190 -7.07 -21.74 -4.10
CA TYR A 190 -7.34 -20.47 -4.74
C TYR A 190 -8.55 -20.53 -5.69
N PHE A 191 -9.11 -19.35 -5.95
CA PHE A 191 -10.13 -19.13 -6.98
C PHE A 191 -9.94 -17.75 -7.62
N GLU A 192 -10.48 -17.57 -8.82
CA GLU A 192 -10.50 -16.28 -9.51
C GLU A 192 -11.92 -15.71 -9.49
N ASP A 193 -12.08 -14.43 -9.13
CA ASP A 193 -13.37 -13.74 -9.11
C ASP A 193 -13.20 -12.22 -9.32
N TRP A 194 -14.32 -11.51 -9.40
CA TRP A 194 -14.35 -10.05 -9.47
C TRP A 194 -14.19 -9.44 -8.08
N VAL A 195 -13.26 -8.52 -7.93
CA VAL A 195 -12.99 -7.83 -6.65
C VAL A 195 -14.24 -7.17 -6.09
N ILE A 196 -15.02 -6.51 -6.96
CA ILE A 196 -16.25 -5.84 -6.55
C ILE A 196 -17.32 -6.84 -6.11
N ASP A 197 -17.43 -8.00 -6.76
CA ASP A 197 -18.43 -9.01 -6.41
C ASP A 197 -18.07 -9.70 -5.09
N VAL A 198 -16.77 -9.86 -4.78
CA VAL A 198 -16.29 -10.30 -3.46
C VAL A 198 -16.57 -9.23 -2.41
N ALA A 199 -16.24 -7.96 -2.67
CA ALA A 199 -16.48 -6.87 -1.74
C ALA A 199 -17.97 -6.64 -1.45
N ASP A 200 -18.83 -6.73 -2.46
CA ASP A 200 -20.29 -6.54 -2.35
C ASP A 200 -20.95 -7.58 -1.44
N ARG A 201 -20.38 -8.78 -1.31
CA ARG A 201 -20.86 -9.80 -0.35
C ARG A 201 -20.71 -9.35 1.11
N TYR A 202 -19.80 -8.41 1.39
CA TYR A 202 -19.54 -7.86 2.72
C TYR A 202 -20.01 -6.42 2.89
N LYS A 203 -20.47 -5.76 1.81
CA LYS A 203 -21.06 -4.41 1.93
C LYS A 203 -22.29 -4.47 2.81
N LYS A 204 -22.13 -4.03 4.06
CA LYS A 204 -23.25 -3.80 4.99
C LYS A 204 -24.15 -2.65 4.50
N GLY A 205 -23.64 -1.78 3.61
CA GLY A 205 -24.35 -0.58 3.13
C GLY A 205 -24.53 0.50 4.21
N GLU A 206 -24.08 0.25 5.44
CA GLU A 206 -24.15 1.17 6.55
C GLU A 206 -23.09 2.25 6.39
N LYS A 207 -23.56 3.48 6.19
CA LYS A 207 -22.73 4.68 6.30
C LYS A 207 -22.94 5.31 7.67
N VAL A 208 -21.87 5.86 8.24
CA VAL A 208 -21.96 6.64 9.47
C VAL A 208 -21.49 8.06 9.18
N ALA A 209 -22.32 9.02 9.55
CA ALA A 209 -21.96 10.43 9.55
C ALA A 209 -20.91 10.67 10.64
N VAL A 210 -19.67 10.97 10.25
CA VAL A 210 -18.56 11.25 11.17
C VAL A 210 -17.75 12.45 10.69
N VAL A 211 -17.12 13.16 11.63
CA VAL A 211 -16.07 14.11 11.27
C VAL A 211 -14.80 13.30 11.02
N ASN A 212 -14.33 13.34 9.78
CA ASN A 212 -13.24 12.50 9.32
C ASN A 212 -11.91 12.94 9.95
N LYS A 213 -11.28 12.03 10.71
CA LYS A 213 -9.97 12.22 11.34
C LYS A 213 -8.87 12.48 10.33
N ARG A 214 -8.97 11.96 9.10
CA ARG A 214 -8.05 12.29 8.01
C ARG A 214 -8.06 13.79 7.72
N ASP A 215 -9.23 14.42 7.74
CA ASP A 215 -9.36 15.85 7.45
C ASP A 215 -8.83 16.68 8.61
N ILE A 216 -9.15 16.29 9.85
CA ILE A 216 -8.63 16.93 11.06
C ILE A 216 -7.09 16.85 11.08
N PHE A 217 -6.54 15.64 11.07
CA PHE A 217 -5.11 15.43 11.22
C PHE A 217 -4.39 15.75 9.91
N ASN A 218 -4.60 14.99 8.84
CA ASN A 218 -3.73 15.05 7.66
C ASN A 218 -3.94 16.33 6.83
N GLU A 219 -5.19 16.76 6.63
CA GLU A 219 -5.48 17.86 5.70
C GLU A 219 -5.37 19.25 6.36
N ILE A 220 -5.66 19.36 7.66
CA ILE A 220 -5.70 20.65 8.35
C ILE A 220 -4.52 20.80 9.32
N LEU A 221 -4.43 19.96 10.36
CA LEU A 221 -3.42 20.13 11.41
C LEU A 221 -1.99 19.85 10.90
N LEU A 222 -1.78 18.72 10.23
CA LEU A 222 -0.45 18.26 9.82
C LEU A 222 0.04 18.96 8.54
N LYS A 223 -0.85 19.31 7.60
CA LYS A 223 -0.46 20.12 6.43
C LYS A 223 0.01 21.52 6.80
N GLN A 224 -0.53 22.11 7.86
CA GLN A 224 -0.09 23.42 8.35
C GLN A 224 1.20 23.32 9.18
N ASN A 225 1.54 22.14 9.67
CA ASN A 225 2.74 21.89 10.46
C ASN A 225 3.63 20.82 9.82
N SER A 226 4.52 21.25 8.91
CA SER A 226 5.40 20.37 8.13
C SER A 226 6.33 19.48 8.97
N LEU A 227 6.47 19.75 10.28
CA LEU A 227 7.14 18.85 11.21
C LEU A 227 6.47 17.46 11.25
N TYR A 228 5.16 17.41 11.00
CA TYR A 228 4.34 16.21 11.13
C TYR A 228 3.84 15.62 9.81
N SER A 229 4.44 15.99 8.67
CA SER A 229 4.10 15.38 7.38
C SER A 229 4.52 13.89 7.23
N TYR A 230 5.04 13.28 8.30
CA TYR A 230 5.52 11.90 8.34
C TYR A 230 4.48 10.90 8.86
N ILE A 231 3.31 11.37 9.30
CA ILE A 231 2.22 10.55 9.84
C ILE A 231 0.96 10.72 9.00
N THR A 232 0.28 9.61 8.72
CA THR A 232 -1.05 9.58 8.09
C THR A 232 -2.01 8.91 9.07
N VAL A 233 -3.10 9.58 9.38
CA VAL A 233 -4.20 9.05 10.18
C VAL A 233 -5.41 8.78 9.30
N SER A 234 -6.03 7.61 9.47
CA SER A 234 -7.32 7.27 8.88
C SER A 234 -8.43 7.29 9.94
N SER A 235 -9.67 7.57 9.53
CA SER A 235 -10.83 7.43 10.44
C SER A 235 -11.16 5.98 10.75
N PHE A 236 -11.07 5.13 9.72
CA PHE A 236 -11.35 3.71 9.78
C PHE A 236 -10.30 2.96 8.97
N SER A 237 -10.02 1.74 9.40
CA SER A 237 -9.30 0.73 8.65
C SER A 237 -10.24 -0.01 7.70
N ASN A 238 -9.68 -0.75 6.74
CA ASN A 238 -10.43 -1.78 6.02
C ASN A 238 -10.99 -2.86 6.96
N TRP A 239 -10.48 -2.97 8.19
CA TRP A 239 -10.90 -3.91 9.22
C TRP A 239 -11.81 -3.29 10.30
N GLU A 240 -12.94 -3.94 10.58
CA GLU A 240 -13.97 -3.46 11.51
C GLU A 240 -13.42 -3.31 12.94
N GLY A 241 -13.72 -2.16 13.57
CA GLY A 241 -13.29 -1.82 14.93
C GLY A 241 -11.90 -1.19 15.02
N PHE A 242 -11.25 -0.94 13.88
CA PHE A 242 -9.91 -0.36 13.82
C PHE A 242 -9.87 0.95 13.03
N MET A 243 -8.91 1.79 13.40
CA MET A 243 -8.37 2.88 12.59
C MET A 243 -6.89 2.62 12.31
N ASP A 244 -6.36 3.23 11.24
CA ASP A 244 -4.95 3.11 10.89
C ASP A 244 -4.17 4.39 11.17
N VAL A 245 -2.95 4.21 11.65
CA VAL A 245 -1.94 5.26 11.75
C VAL A 245 -0.66 4.76 11.09
N TYR A 246 -0.23 5.46 10.04
CA TYR A 246 0.99 5.13 9.30
C TYR A 246 2.08 6.14 9.62
N ILE A 247 3.26 5.66 9.98
CA ILE A 247 4.46 6.47 10.24
C ILE A 247 5.53 6.09 9.23
N TYR A 248 5.94 7.04 8.39
CA TYR A 248 6.91 6.81 7.30
C TYR A 248 8.37 7.10 7.70
N ASP A 249 8.58 7.74 8.86
CA ASP A 249 9.90 8.05 9.43
C ASP A 249 9.95 7.65 10.90
N ILE A 250 10.54 6.48 11.17
CA ILE A 250 10.69 5.95 12.54
C ILE A 250 11.49 6.88 13.46
N GLY A 251 12.36 7.73 12.93
CA GLY A 251 13.16 8.66 13.72
C GLY A 251 12.33 9.76 14.37
N ARG A 252 11.09 9.97 13.92
CA ARG A 252 10.16 10.97 14.42
C ARG A 252 9.10 10.41 15.37
N ILE A 253 9.10 9.10 15.62
CA ILE A 253 8.27 8.53 16.68
C ILE A 253 8.75 9.06 18.03
N PRO A 254 7.86 9.61 18.88
CA PRO A 254 8.20 10.12 20.20
C PRO A 254 8.97 9.10 21.05
N LYS A 255 10.20 9.43 21.47
CA LYS A 255 11.13 8.48 22.13
C LYS A 255 10.77 8.09 23.56
N ASP A 256 10.04 8.96 24.26
CA ASP A 256 9.72 8.80 25.68
C ASP A 256 8.20 8.90 25.95
N ASN A 257 7.38 8.58 24.94
CA ASN A 257 5.93 8.62 25.09
C ASN A 257 5.38 7.46 25.91
N LYS A 258 5.01 7.75 27.14
CA LYS A 258 4.52 6.74 28.09
C LYS A 258 3.31 5.96 27.56
N LYS A 259 2.31 6.62 26.98
CA LYS A 259 1.09 5.95 26.48
C LYS A 259 1.41 4.96 25.36
N LEU A 260 2.21 5.39 24.39
CA LEU A 260 2.59 4.56 23.24
C LEU A 260 3.39 3.32 23.68
N TYR A 261 4.38 3.48 24.55
CA TYR A 261 5.23 2.37 24.99
C TYR A 261 4.64 1.51 26.11
N GLU A 262 3.64 1.99 26.85
CA GLU A 262 2.82 1.13 27.70
C GLU A 262 1.91 0.23 26.86
N LEU A 263 1.37 0.75 25.75
CA LEU A 263 0.57 -0.04 24.82
C LEU A 263 1.43 -1.06 24.07
N PHE A 264 2.66 -0.67 23.69
CA PHE A 264 3.60 -1.48 22.92
C PHE A 264 5.01 -1.51 23.54
N PRO A 265 5.24 -2.35 24.56
CA PRO A 265 6.51 -2.39 25.29
C PRO A 265 7.72 -2.75 24.44
N ARG A 266 7.54 -3.55 23.37
CA ARG A 266 8.65 -3.99 22.50
C ARG A 266 8.96 -2.99 21.39
N LEU A 267 8.10 -1.99 21.16
CA LEU A 267 8.28 -1.00 20.09
C LEU A 267 9.61 -0.27 20.23
N ARG A 268 9.94 0.23 21.44
CA ARG A 268 11.16 1.02 21.68
C ARG A 268 12.43 0.28 21.26
N GLU A 269 12.56 -0.97 21.72
CA GLU A 269 13.73 -1.80 21.43
C GLU A 269 13.88 -2.05 19.91
N ASN A 270 12.76 -2.29 19.22
CA ASN A 270 12.77 -2.51 17.77
C ASN A 270 13.16 -1.25 16.99
N LEU A 271 12.63 -0.08 17.37
CA LEU A 271 12.98 1.20 16.75
C LEU A 271 14.46 1.54 16.99
N ASP A 272 14.96 1.40 18.23
CA ASP A 272 16.35 1.68 18.59
C ASP A 272 17.33 0.80 17.78
N LYS A 273 16.99 -0.49 17.58
CA LYS A 273 17.78 -1.41 16.75
C LYS A 273 17.85 -0.97 15.29
N LEU A 274 16.75 -0.50 14.72
CA LEU A 274 16.69 -0.03 13.33
C LEU A 274 17.45 1.28 13.15
N ILE A 275 17.23 2.24 14.05
CA ILE A 275 17.90 3.55 14.05
C ILE A 275 19.41 3.37 14.21
N ALA A 276 19.87 2.50 15.12
CA ALA A 276 21.30 2.21 15.30
C ALA A 276 21.97 1.62 14.05
N LYS A 277 21.20 0.91 13.22
CA LYS A 277 21.68 0.36 11.93
C LYS A 277 21.56 1.35 10.77
N GLY A 278 20.93 2.51 10.98
CA GLY A 278 20.60 3.45 9.91
C GLY A 278 19.57 2.90 8.92
N GLU A 279 18.77 1.91 9.34
CA GLU A 279 17.73 1.30 8.52
C GLU A 279 16.48 2.17 8.56
N ARG A 280 15.92 2.45 7.39
CA ARG A 280 14.64 3.16 7.28
C ARG A 280 13.51 2.14 7.34
N ALA A 281 12.42 2.51 8.01
CA ALA A 281 11.26 1.65 8.15
C ALA A 281 9.98 2.48 8.17
N LYS A 282 8.87 1.81 7.86
CA LYS A 282 7.51 2.29 8.08
C LYS A 282 6.94 1.51 9.27
N VAL A 283 6.10 2.17 10.07
CA VAL A 283 5.31 1.52 11.12
C VAL A 283 3.85 1.76 10.84
N SER A 284 3.07 0.68 10.90
CA SER A 284 1.63 0.71 10.71
C SER A 284 0.98 0.27 11.98
N PHE A 285 0.22 1.15 12.60
CA PHE A 285 -0.56 0.88 13.78
C PHE A 285 -2.00 0.66 13.37
N MET A 286 -2.61 -0.40 13.89
CA MET A 286 -4.05 -0.55 13.89
C MET A 286 -4.52 -0.38 15.33
N LEU A 287 -5.23 0.73 15.58
CA LEU A 287 -5.71 1.11 16.90
C LEU A 287 -7.23 0.97 16.95
N PRO A 288 -7.84 0.75 18.13
CA PRO A 288 -9.30 0.77 18.27
C PRO A 288 -9.88 2.06 17.69
N ASP A 289 -10.91 1.96 16.85
CA ASP A 289 -11.57 3.13 16.25
C ASP A 289 -12.27 4.03 17.29
N SER A 290 -12.45 3.52 18.52
CA SER A 290 -12.94 4.25 19.68
C SER A 290 -11.94 5.24 20.27
N ILE A 291 -10.67 5.22 19.85
CA ILE A 291 -9.64 6.13 20.38
C ILE A 291 -9.99 7.59 20.08
N SER A 292 -9.93 8.43 21.11
CA SER A 292 -10.24 9.86 20.94
C SER A 292 -9.12 10.59 20.20
N ASP A 293 -9.46 11.73 19.58
CA ASP A 293 -8.47 12.56 18.88
C ASP A 293 -7.36 13.04 19.83
N ARG A 294 -7.70 13.32 21.09
CA ARG A 294 -6.74 13.69 22.12
C ARG A 294 -5.83 12.53 22.49
N GLU A 295 -6.37 11.33 22.69
CA GLU A 295 -5.54 10.16 23.01
C GLU A 295 -4.59 9.82 21.87
N LEU A 296 -5.07 9.89 20.63
CA LEU A 296 -4.25 9.72 19.43
C LEU A 296 -3.12 10.76 19.37
N ALA A 297 -3.46 12.03 19.58
CA ALA A 297 -2.47 13.10 19.60
C ALA A 297 -1.43 12.91 20.71
N ASP A 298 -1.88 12.55 21.91
CA ASP A 298 -1.01 12.29 23.06
C ASP A 298 -0.07 11.11 22.83
N MET A 299 -0.32 10.20 21.88
CA MET A 299 0.56 9.06 21.58
C MET A 299 1.68 9.42 20.59
N PHE A 300 1.38 10.28 19.62
CA PHE A 300 2.26 10.49 18.46
C PHE A 300 2.89 11.89 18.38
N PHE A 301 2.51 12.81 19.26
CA PHE A 301 3.14 14.13 19.39
C PHE A 301 3.91 14.23 20.72
N GLU A 302 5.15 14.74 20.66
CA GLU A 302 6.09 14.71 21.81
C GLU A 302 5.61 15.55 23.00
N ASN A 303 4.95 16.67 22.77
CA ASN A 303 4.22 17.42 23.79
C ASN A 303 2.78 17.69 23.35
N VAL A 304 1.83 17.59 24.28
CA VAL A 304 0.40 17.93 24.03
C VAL A 304 0.23 19.42 23.64
N GLU A 305 1.22 20.26 23.96
CA GLU A 305 1.33 21.65 23.50
C GLU A 305 1.78 21.79 22.03
N ASP A 306 2.24 20.72 21.38
CA ASP A 306 2.76 20.74 20.01
C ASP A 306 1.67 20.58 18.92
N VAL A 307 0.45 20.17 19.30
CA VAL A 307 -0.71 20.32 18.41
C VAL A 307 -1.17 21.77 18.48
N SER A 308 -0.47 22.62 17.73
CA SER A 308 -0.85 24.01 17.59
C SER A 308 -2.10 24.13 16.73
N PHE A 309 -3.15 24.69 17.31
CA PHE A 309 -4.33 25.15 16.58
C PHE A 309 -4.17 26.60 16.09
N ASP A 310 -3.01 27.23 16.29
CA ASP A 310 -2.81 28.62 15.89
C ASP A 310 -2.87 28.77 14.36
N GLY A 311 -3.65 29.74 13.91
CA GLY A 311 -3.92 29.95 12.48
C GLY A 311 -4.83 28.91 11.82
N VAL A 312 -5.31 27.89 12.54
CA VAL A 312 -6.21 26.88 11.98
C VAL A 312 -7.60 27.47 11.75
N ILE A 313 -8.03 27.46 10.48
CA ILE A 313 -9.33 27.96 10.04
C ILE A 313 -9.99 26.88 9.18
N VAL A 314 -11.23 26.53 9.51
CA VAL A 314 -12.11 25.78 8.61
C VAL A 314 -12.79 26.80 7.70
N ASP A 315 -12.67 26.62 6.38
CA ASP A 315 -13.32 27.52 5.42
C ASP A 315 -14.84 27.30 5.38
N GLY A 316 -15.58 28.29 4.88
CA GLY A 316 -17.04 28.21 4.83
C GLY A 316 -17.60 27.10 3.93
N ARG A 317 -16.79 26.46 3.07
CA ARG A 317 -17.27 25.37 2.21
C ARG A 317 -17.29 24.03 2.93
N HIS A 318 -16.46 23.87 3.95
CA HIS A 318 -16.37 22.65 4.75
C HIS A 318 -17.03 22.80 6.13
N SER A 319 -17.63 23.97 6.39
CA SER A 319 -18.31 24.25 7.65
C SER A 319 -19.82 24.06 7.59
N LEU A 320 -20.41 23.63 8.70
CA LEU A 320 -21.85 23.37 8.85
C LEU A 320 -22.75 24.58 8.56
N ASP A 321 -22.27 25.80 8.80
CA ASP A 321 -23.06 27.02 8.68
C ASP A 321 -22.66 27.90 7.50
N GLY A 322 -21.75 27.44 6.64
CA GLY A 322 -21.27 28.18 5.48
C GLY A 322 -20.28 29.31 5.82
N LEU A 323 -19.88 29.46 7.08
CA LEU A 323 -19.00 30.54 7.56
C LEU A 323 -17.62 30.01 7.96
N PRO A 324 -16.55 30.80 7.80
CA PRO A 324 -15.23 30.41 8.27
C PRO A 324 -15.16 30.46 9.80
N HIS A 325 -14.57 29.43 10.42
CA HIS A 325 -14.39 29.35 11.87
C HIS A 325 -12.93 29.14 12.25
N LYS A 326 -12.47 29.92 13.24
CA LYS A 326 -11.19 29.66 13.89
C LYS A 326 -11.34 28.45 14.82
N ILE A 327 -10.44 27.49 14.68
CA ILE A 327 -10.41 26.29 15.49
C ILE A 327 -9.35 26.47 16.57
N ASN A 328 -9.68 26.13 17.82
CA ASN A 328 -8.75 26.25 18.95
C ASN A 328 -8.52 24.90 19.66
N ASN A 329 -9.29 23.87 19.32
CA ASN A 329 -9.21 22.53 19.88
C ASN A 329 -9.99 21.53 19.00
N PHE A 330 -9.93 20.24 19.34
CA PHE A 330 -10.68 19.18 18.64
C PHE A 330 -12.20 19.30 18.75
N ASP A 331 -12.73 19.90 19.80
CA ASP A 331 -14.19 20.09 19.97
C ASP A 331 -14.73 21.15 19.00
N ASP A 332 -13.95 22.21 18.73
CA ASP A 332 -14.27 23.20 17.70
C ASP A 332 -14.39 22.53 16.32
N PHE A 333 -13.52 21.57 15.98
CA PHE A 333 -13.67 20.80 14.75
C PHE A 333 -14.99 20.05 14.68
N LYS A 334 -15.37 19.34 15.75
CA LYS A 334 -16.65 18.61 15.81
C LYS A 334 -17.87 19.52 15.76
N LYS A 335 -17.71 20.76 16.22
CA LYS A 335 -18.76 21.78 16.24
C LYS A 335 -18.97 22.42 14.87
N TYR A 336 -17.91 22.61 14.10
CA TYR A 336 -17.94 23.45 12.90
C TYR A 336 -17.77 22.69 11.58
N ILE A 337 -17.07 21.55 11.55
CA ILE A 337 -16.92 20.75 10.33
C ILE A 337 -18.20 19.95 10.07
N GLU A 338 -18.64 19.94 8.81
CA GLU A 338 -19.74 19.08 8.36
C GLU A 338 -19.34 17.60 8.42
N PRO A 339 -20.07 16.74 9.16
CA PRO A 339 -19.83 15.30 9.12
C PRO A 339 -20.07 14.73 7.72
N GLU A 340 -19.25 13.78 7.31
CA GLU A 340 -19.40 13.08 6.05
C GLU A 340 -19.94 11.66 6.27
N ASP A 341 -20.83 11.21 5.37
CA ASP A 341 -21.32 9.83 5.36
C ASP A 341 -20.22 8.89 4.84
N MET A 342 -19.52 8.24 5.76
CA MET A 342 -18.43 7.31 5.43
C MET A 342 -18.92 5.86 5.47
N GLU A 343 -18.53 5.06 4.47
CA GLU A 343 -18.69 3.61 4.53
C GLU A 343 -17.84 3.05 5.67
N ARG A 344 -18.42 2.16 6.49
CA ARG A 344 -17.66 1.42 7.49
C ARG A 344 -16.69 0.42 6.84
N SER A 345 -15.77 -0.09 7.67
CA SER A 345 -14.82 -1.14 7.35
C SER A 345 -15.44 -2.32 6.60
N ARG A 346 -14.68 -2.90 5.68
CA ARG A 346 -15.13 -3.94 4.76
C ARG A 346 -15.01 -5.34 5.36
N TYR A 347 -13.96 -5.58 6.14
CA TYR A 347 -13.58 -6.91 6.61
C TYR A 347 -13.78 -7.06 8.11
N LYS A 348 -14.19 -8.25 8.53
CA LYS A 348 -14.25 -8.58 9.96
C LYS A 348 -12.89 -9.08 10.43
N PRO A 349 -12.36 -8.59 11.56
CA PRO A 349 -11.20 -9.19 12.19
C PRO A 349 -11.43 -10.69 12.41
N ILE A 350 -10.40 -11.50 12.16
CA ILE A 350 -10.47 -12.94 12.35
C ILE A 350 -10.01 -13.21 13.80
N PRO A 351 -10.89 -13.75 14.67
CA PRO A 351 -10.51 -14.02 16.04
C PRO A 351 -9.40 -15.09 16.11
N ASP A 352 -8.50 -14.94 17.08
CA ASP A 352 -7.54 -16.00 17.40
C ASP A 352 -8.29 -17.09 18.19
N ASN A 353 -8.58 -18.23 17.55
CA ASN A 353 -9.36 -19.33 18.12
C ASN A 353 -8.53 -20.24 19.06
N ARG A 354 -7.52 -19.71 19.75
CA ARG A 354 -6.63 -20.50 20.61
C ARG A 354 -7.10 -20.62 22.05
#